data_AF-A0AAD4TBU1-F1
#
_entry.id   AF-A0AAD4TBU1-F1
#
_cell.length_a   1.000
_cell.length_b   1.000
_cell.length_c   1.000
_cell.angle_alpha   90.00
_cell.angle_beta   90.00
_cell.angle_gamma   90.00
#
_symmetry.space_group_name_H-M   'P 1'
#
loop_
_entity.id
_entity.type
_entity.pdbx_description
1 polymer ?
#
loop_
_entity_poly.entity_id
_entity_poly.type
_entity_poly.pdbx_seq_one_letter_code
_entity_poly.pdbx_strand_id
1 'polypeptide(L)'
;MVVQPLRRDVQGVPHLIWGSPNRIQCSSGGCLCTPGGKKLANFVLRFAVSKDPLVINTSVSLFHSTICSISVVFILLNQLASKSFEEAFDHSQLFGGTWAGAYTALCFSCGYFAYDQWDMLQHHLYSGYIPSILVHHFLLLICFTLALYRNVTINYLILTLICELHSIFLHVRKLRRMAGVRDTKNKIVKMEWVLSWMTFFIARFGSHILITTKLIRDANKFGTGVELPLALFGMAGMNLLNVFLGLDLLKACEREIKNSQQQYHRD
;
A
#
# COMPACT_ATOMS: atom_id res chain seq x y z
N MET A 1 27.70 36.67 -31.58
CA MET A 1 28.70 37.36 -30.74
C MET A 1 28.86 36.55 -29.45
N VAL A 2 30.07 36.41 -28.90
CA VAL A 2 30.32 35.57 -27.70
C VAL A 2 30.28 36.43 -26.45
N VAL A 3 29.62 35.95 -25.39
CA VAL A 3 29.72 36.50 -24.03
C VAL A 3 29.83 35.33 -23.04
N GLN A 4 30.96 35.23 -22.35
CA GLN A 4 31.12 34.41 -21.14
C GLN A 4 30.69 35.21 -19.90
N PRO A 5 30.58 34.57 -18.73
CA PRO A 5 31.42 35.07 -17.63
C PRO A 5 32.38 34.04 -17.02
N LEU A 6 33.61 34.52 -16.84
CA LEU A 6 34.64 34.19 -15.84
C LEU A 6 34.75 32.77 -15.24
N ARG A 7 35.90 32.16 -15.54
CA ARG A 7 36.65 31.23 -14.66
C ARG A 7 37.40 32.04 -13.57
N ARG A 8 37.80 31.36 -12.49
CA ARG A 8 39.05 31.50 -11.69
C ARG A 8 38.85 31.85 -10.21
N ASP A 9 39.62 31.26 -9.27
CA ASP A 9 40.31 29.94 -9.31
C ASP A 9 39.91 29.11 -8.04
N VAL A 10 40.68 28.75 -6.99
CA VAL A 10 42.08 28.88 -6.55
C VAL A 10 42.56 27.50 -6.02
N GLN A 11 43.83 27.37 -5.68
CA GLN A 11 44.58 26.13 -5.38
C GLN A 11 44.24 25.44 -4.04
N GLY A 12 44.32 24.10 -4.01
CA GLY A 12 44.23 23.25 -2.81
C GLY A 12 44.50 21.76 -3.10
N VAL A 13 45.77 21.34 -3.00
CA VAL A 13 46.30 19.97 -3.25
C VAL A 13 45.98 19.02 -2.07
N PRO A 14 45.83 17.67 -2.22
CA PRO A 14 46.26 16.79 -3.32
C PRO A 14 45.22 15.85 -3.97
N HIS A 15 45.60 15.27 -5.10
CA HIS A 15 45.00 14.02 -5.62
C HIS A 15 45.31 12.84 -4.68
N LEU A 16 44.30 12.04 -4.33
CA LEU A 16 44.48 10.69 -3.80
C LEU A 16 43.99 9.67 -4.84
N ILE A 17 44.93 8.92 -5.40
CA ILE A 17 44.64 7.81 -6.34
C ILE A 17 44.12 6.63 -5.51
N TRP A 18 42.79 6.52 -5.38
CA TRP A 18 42.17 5.33 -4.79
C TRP A 18 42.16 4.18 -5.80
N GLY A 19 43.29 3.47 -5.86
CA GLY A 19 43.41 2.25 -6.65
C GLY A 19 42.60 1.10 -6.07
N SER A 20 42.14 0.20 -6.94
CA SER A 20 41.51 -1.10 -6.64
C SER A 20 40.19 -1.05 -5.82
N PRO A 21 39.02 -1.28 -6.45
CA PRO A 21 37.80 -1.56 -5.68
C PRO A 21 37.97 -2.89 -4.94
N ASN A 22 37.69 -2.90 -3.64
CA ASN A 22 37.90 -4.05 -2.74
C ASN A 22 37.23 -5.34 -3.27
N ARG A 23 38.02 -6.17 -3.93
CA ARG A 23 37.66 -7.52 -4.35
C ARG A 23 37.60 -8.40 -3.11
N ILE A 24 36.41 -8.61 -2.55
CA ILE A 24 36.20 -9.63 -1.51
C ILE A 24 36.43 -11.00 -2.17
N GLN A 25 37.68 -11.43 -2.13
CA GLN A 25 38.16 -12.65 -2.75
C GLN A 25 37.89 -13.82 -1.80
N CYS A 26 36.65 -14.33 -1.83
CA CYS A 26 36.28 -15.57 -1.15
C CYS A 26 37.15 -16.71 -1.68
N SER A 27 38.22 -17.03 -0.96
CA SER A 27 39.10 -18.14 -1.30
C SER A 27 38.40 -19.47 -1.00
N SER A 28 38.63 -20.45 -1.88
CA SER A 28 38.63 -21.87 -1.54
C SER A 28 37.41 -22.41 -0.77
N GLY A 29 36.22 -22.38 -1.37
CA GLY A 29 35.03 -23.05 -0.84
C GLY A 29 33.96 -23.28 -1.90
N GLY A 30 33.62 -24.55 -2.18
CA GLY A 30 32.67 -24.90 -3.23
C GLY A 30 31.21 -24.66 -2.83
N CYS A 31 30.64 -23.51 -3.21
CA CYS A 31 29.21 -23.24 -3.06
C CYS A 31 28.53 -22.93 -4.41
N LEU A 32 27.60 -23.79 -4.81
CA LEU A 32 26.76 -23.66 -6.01
C LEU A 32 25.68 -22.58 -5.84
N CYS A 33 26.08 -21.33 -5.58
CA CYS A 33 25.17 -20.21 -5.39
C CYS A 33 24.85 -19.52 -6.72
N THR A 34 23.66 -19.80 -7.25
CA THR A 34 23.13 -19.14 -8.46
C THR A 34 23.05 -17.60 -8.29
N PRO A 35 23.06 -16.81 -9.38
CA PRO A 35 23.01 -15.35 -9.30
C PRO A 35 21.81 -14.80 -8.53
N GLY A 36 20.68 -15.52 -8.51
CA GLY A 36 19.50 -15.18 -7.73
C GLY A 36 19.73 -15.23 -6.21
N GLY A 37 20.46 -16.24 -5.71
CA GLY A 37 20.74 -16.39 -4.28
C GLY A 37 21.54 -15.23 -3.70
N LYS A 38 22.55 -14.75 -4.44
CA LYS A 38 23.35 -13.58 -4.02
C LYS A 38 22.55 -12.27 -4.02
N LYS A 39 21.62 -12.09 -4.98
CA LYS A 39 20.68 -10.96 -4.96
C LYS A 39 19.71 -11.04 -3.78
N LEU A 40 19.16 -12.22 -3.49
CA LEU A 40 18.22 -12.43 -2.37
C LEU A 40 18.88 -12.21 -1.00
N ALA A 41 20.10 -12.72 -0.79
CA ALA A 41 20.84 -12.50 0.46
C ALA A 41 21.16 -11.01 0.69
N ASN A 42 21.58 -10.29 -0.36
CA ASN A 42 21.86 -8.84 -0.29
C ASN A 42 20.56 -8.03 -0.07
N PHE A 43 19.43 -8.46 -0.65
CA PHE A 43 18.11 -7.91 -0.36
C PHE A 43 17.72 -8.05 1.12
N VAL A 44 17.80 -9.27 1.67
CA VAL A 44 17.47 -9.51 3.10
C VAL A 44 18.39 -8.70 4.02
N LEU A 45 19.70 -8.68 3.74
CA LEU A 45 20.66 -7.96 4.57
C LEU A 45 20.42 -6.43 4.54
N ARG A 46 20.14 -5.86 3.35
CA ARG A 46 19.80 -4.42 3.22
C ARG A 46 18.47 -4.08 3.88
N PHE A 47 17.48 -4.96 3.77
CA PHE A 47 16.17 -4.76 4.38
C PHE A 47 16.27 -4.77 5.92
N ALA A 48 16.93 -5.76 6.49
CA ALA A 48 17.10 -5.91 7.95
C ALA A 48 17.99 -4.85 8.61
N VAL A 49 18.79 -4.10 7.84
CA VAL A 49 19.76 -3.09 8.35
C VAL A 49 19.39 -1.67 7.91
N SER A 50 18.32 -1.47 7.15
CA SER A 50 17.91 -0.14 6.67
C SER A 50 17.43 0.74 7.82
N LYS A 51 18.05 1.92 7.97
CA LYS A 51 17.61 3.00 8.88
C LYS A 51 16.81 4.11 8.16
N ASP A 52 16.48 3.92 6.89
CA ASP A 52 15.64 4.86 6.14
C ASP A 52 14.20 4.84 6.69
N PRO A 53 13.67 5.96 7.26
CA PRO A 53 12.31 6.01 7.79
C PRO A 53 11.25 5.62 6.75
N LEU A 54 11.47 5.91 5.47
CA LEU A 54 10.56 5.55 4.40
C LEU A 54 10.48 4.03 4.17
N VAL A 55 11.59 3.31 4.39
CA VAL A 55 11.65 1.84 4.36
C VAL A 55 11.01 1.26 5.61
N ILE A 56 11.30 1.82 6.80
CA ILE A 56 10.70 1.40 8.08
C ILE A 56 9.17 1.54 8.01
N ASN A 57 8.65 2.74 7.74
CA ASN A 57 7.22 3.02 7.57
C ASN A 57 6.61 2.02 6.58
N THR A 58 7.16 1.87 5.37
CA THR A 58 6.58 0.97 4.35
C THR A 58 6.58 -0.50 4.79
N SER A 59 7.51 -0.91 5.67
CA SER A 59 7.59 -2.26 6.22
C SER A 59 6.53 -2.50 7.31
N VAL A 60 6.29 -1.49 8.17
CA VAL A 60 5.20 -1.52 9.15
C VAL A 60 3.84 -1.52 8.43
N SER A 61 3.67 -0.73 7.36
CA SER A 61 2.46 -0.76 6.54
C SER A 61 2.22 -2.12 5.87
N LEU A 62 3.28 -2.80 5.40
CA LEU A 62 3.17 -4.16 4.86
C LEU A 62 2.73 -5.15 5.94
N PHE A 63 3.28 -5.05 7.15
CA PHE A 63 2.91 -5.90 8.28
C PHE A 63 1.45 -5.68 8.70
N HIS A 64 1.02 -4.42 8.82
CA HIS A 64 -0.36 -4.06 9.11
C HIS A 64 -1.32 -4.60 8.05
N SER A 65 -1.12 -4.25 6.78
CA SER A 65 -2.00 -4.66 5.68
C SER A 65 -2.09 -6.18 5.54
N THR A 66 -1.01 -6.90 5.82
CA THR A 66 -0.99 -8.37 5.88
C THR A 66 -1.89 -8.90 7.01
N ILE A 67 -1.73 -8.42 8.25
CA ILE A 67 -2.56 -8.86 9.39
C ILE A 67 -4.02 -8.48 9.16
N CYS A 68 -4.30 -7.23 8.78
CA CYS A 68 -5.65 -6.74 8.51
C CYS A 68 -6.34 -7.59 7.44
N SER A 69 -5.66 -7.89 6.33
CA SER A 69 -6.19 -8.74 5.26
C SER A 69 -6.52 -10.15 5.74
N ILE A 70 -5.64 -10.77 6.55
CA ILE A 70 -5.87 -12.10 7.12
C ILE A 70 -7.10 -12.07 8.05
N SER A 71 -7.20 -11.06 8.93
CA SER A 71 -8.35 -10.89 9.82
C SER A 71 -9.66 -10.68 9.05
N VAL A 72 -9.68 -9.77 8.07
CA VAL A 72 -10.87 -9.48 7.24
C VAL A 72 -11.31 -10.72 6.46
N VAL A 73 -10.39 -11.44 5.82
CA VAL A 73 -10.72 -12.68 5.09
C VAL A 73 -11.24 -13.76 6.04
N PHE A 74 -10.64 -13.94 7.22
CA PHE A 74 -11.11 -14.90 8.22
C PHE A 74 -12.52 -14.55 8.74
N ILE A 75 -12.80 -13.28 9.04
CA ILE A 75 -14.12 -12.80 9.46
C ILE A 75 -15.17 -13.11 8.37
N LEU A 76 -14.87 -12.79 7.12
CA LEU A 76 -15.79 -13.00 5.99
C LEU A 76 -16.04 -14.47 5.69
N LEU A 77 -15.00 -15.31 5.73
CA LEU A 77 -15.15 -16.76 5.57
C LEU A 77 -16.01 -17.36 6.69
N ASN A 78 -15.84 -16.93 7.94
CA ASN A 78 -16.66 -17.41 9.07
C ASN A 78 -18.13 -16.99 8.95
N GLN A 79 -18.43 -15.78 8.45
CA GLN A 79 -19.82 -15.39 8.19
C GLN A 79 -20.43 -16.17 7.03
N LEU A 80 -19.71 -16.32 5.91
CA LEU A 80 -20.19 -17.06 4.73
C LEU A 80 -20.27 -18.58 4.94
N ALA A 81 -19.57 -19.12 5.94
CA ALA A 81 -19.69 -20.52 6.37
C ALA A 81 -20.85 -20.77 7.34
N SER A 82 -21.46 -19.72 7.91
CA SER A 82 -22.52 -19.82 8.94
C SER A 82 -23.87 -19.21 8.54
N LYS A 83 -23.91 -18.41 7.46
CA LYS A 83 -25.11 -17.73 6.95
C LYS A 83 -25.11 -17.68 5.42
N SER A 84 -26.28 -17.52 4.81
CA SER A 84 -26.34 -17.20 3.38
C SER A 84 -25.75 -15.81 3.09
N PHE A 85 -25.42 -15.55 1.82
CA PHE A 85 -24.85 -14.25 1.41
C PHE A 85 -25.79 -13.07 1.72
N GLU A 86 -27.10 -13.21 1.51
CA GLU A 86 -28.05 -12.12 1.79
C GLU A 86 -28.27 -11.90 3.30
N GLU A 87 -28.25 -12.97 4.11
CA GLU A 87 -28.30 -12.85 5.58
C GLU A 87 -27.03 -12.21 6.15
N ALA A 88 -25.85 -12.64 5.69
CA ALA A 88 -24.56 -12.12 6.15
C ALA A 88 -24.43 -10.62 5.82
N PHE A 89 -24.96 -10.20 4.67
CA PHE A 89 -24.92 -8.82 4.17
C PHE A 89 -26.26 -8.08 4.34
N ASP A 90 -27.15 -8.49 5.27
CA ASP A 90 -28.35 -7.71 5.60
C ASP A 90 -27.98 -6.43 6.37
N HIS A 91 -28.81 -5.39 6.21
CA HIS A 91 -28.64 -4.11 6.89
C HIS A 91 -28.59 -4.25 8.42
N SER A 92 -29.38 -5.12 9.05
CA SER A 92 -29.33 -5.32 10.50
C SER A 92 -27.94 -5.80 10.96
N GLN A 93 -27.33 -6.71 10.17
CA GLN A 93 -26.01 -7.26 10.44
C GLN A 93 -24.89 -6.26 10.12
N LEU A 94 -25.04 -5.45 9.07
CA LEU A 94 -24.01 -4.50 8.63
C LEU A 94 -24.03 -3.18 9.43
N PHE A 95 -25.20 -2.72 9.88
CA PHE A 95 -25.37 -1.47 10.63
C PHE A 95 -25.27 -1.66 12.16
N GLY A 96 -26.13 -2.53 12.73
CA GLY A 96 -26.20 -2.73 14.19
C GLY A 96 -25.43 -3.97 14.68
N GLY A 97 -25.15 -4.93 13.80
CA GLY A 97 -24.34 -6.09 14.10
C GLY A 97 -22.85 -5.78 14.17
N THR A 98 -22.12 -6.66 14.86
CA THR A 98 -20.64 -6.72 14.85
C THR A 98 -20.26 -8.19 14.69
N TRP A 99 -19.53 -8.53 13.62
CA TRP A 99 -19.07 -9.90 13.41
C TRP A 99 -17.96 -10.30 14.39
N ALA A 100 -17.80 -11.59 14.67
CA ALA A 100 -16.78 -12.07 15.60
C ALA A 100 -15.37 -11.65 15.15
N GLY A 101 -14.69 -10.84 15.97
CA GLY A 101 -13.37 -10.26 15.66
C GLY A 101 -13.38 -8.93 14.88
N ALA A 102 -14.53 -8.48 14.37
CA ALA A 102 -14.64 -7.24 13.58
C ALA A 102 -14.22 -5.99 14.38
N TYR A 103 -14.72 -5.84 15.61
CA TYR A 103 -14.33 -4.73 16.49
C TYR A 103 -12.82 -4.70 16.72
N THR A 104 -12.21 -5.84 17.05
CA THR A 104 -10.76 -5.96 17.30
C THR A 104 -9.93 -5.63 16.06
N ALA A 105 -10.33 -6.11 14.89
CA ALA A 105 -9.66 -5.81 13.62
C ALA A 105 -9.79 -4.31 13.27
N LEU A 106 -10.96 -3.70 13.48
CA LEU A 106 -11.18 -2.27 13.23
C LEU A 106 -10.37 -1.40 14.20
N CYS A 107 -10.30 -1.75 15.49
CA CYS A 107 -9.44 -1.07 16.47
C CYS A 107 -7.95 -1.16 16.12
N PHE A 108 -7.47 -2.35 15.71
CA PHE A 108 -6.09 -2.54 15.25
C PHE A 108 -5.76 -1.65 14.04
N SER A 109 -6.65 -1.60 13.04
CA SER A 109 -6.47 -0.74 11.87
C SER A 109 -6.60 0.75 12.19
N CYS A 110 -7.52 1.15 13.06
CA CYS A 110 -7.66 2.55 13.49
C CYS A 110 -6.39 3.04 14.23
N GLY A 111 -5.86 2.23 15.15
CA GLY A 111 -4.62 2.54 15.87
C GLY A 111 -3.41 2.62 14.94
N TYR A 112 -3.29 1.68 13.99
CA TYR A 112 -2.24 1.73 12.96
C TYR A 112 -2.36 2.97 12.05
N PHE A 113 -3.54 3.28 11.50
CA PHE A 113 -3.68 4.42 10.60
C PHE A 113 -3.38 5.75 11.30
N ALA A 114 -3.70 5.87 12.60
CA ALA A 114 -3.35 7.03 13.41
C ALA A 114 -1.83 7.16 13.60
N TYR A 115 -1.15 6.05 13.90
CA TYR A 115 0.31 6.00 13.97
C TYR A 115 0.96 6.36 12.62
N ASP A 116 0.53 5.73 11.53
CA ASP A 116 1.15 5.86 10.20
C ASP A 116 0.92 7.25 9.58
N GLN A 117 -0.26 7.84 9.79
CA GLN A 117 -0.51 9.23 9.43
C GLN A 117 0.36 10.21 10.23
N TRP A 118 0.63 9.94 11.52
CA TRP A 118 1.55 10.74 12.33
C TRP A 118 3.01 10.56 11.88
N ASP A 119 3.45 9.33 11.64
CA ASP A 119 4.81 8.98 11.19
C ASP A 119 5.13 9.65 9.83
N MET A 120 4.21 9.54 8.86
CA MET A 120 4.33 10.24 7.57
C MET A 120 4.38 11.77 7.68
N LEU A 121 3.69 12.35 8.67
CA LEU A 121 3.71 13.80 8.92
C LEU A 121 5.04 14.24 9.54
N GLN A 122 5.50 13.56 10.60
CA GLN A 122 6.75 13.90 11.31
C GLN A 122 7.99 13.73 10.43
N HIS A 123 8.04 12.67 9.62
CA HIS A 123 9.18 12.38 8.74
C HIS A 123 9.00 12.90 7.30
N HIS A 124 7.94 13.69 7.02
CA HIS A 124 7.62 14.23 5.70
C HIS A 124 7.65 13.19 4.55
N LEU A 125 7.12 11.99 4.78
CA LEU A 125 7.25 10.82 3.88
C LEU A 125 6.29 10.86 2.67
N TYR A 126 5.81 12.04 2.32
CA TYR A 126 4.82 12.30 1.29
C TYR A 126 5.38 13.16 0.14
N SER A 127 4.68 13.19 -1.00
CA SER A 127 5.09 13.95 -2.19
C SER A 127 3.91 14.71 -2.77
N GLY A 128 4.15 15.98 -3.12
CA GLY A 128 3.12 16.90 -3.59
C GLY A 128 2.38 17.62 -2.45
N TYR A 129 1.58 18.62 -2.81
CA TYR A 129 0.90 19.52 -1.87
C TYR A 129 -0.29 18.87 -1.13
N ILE A 130 -1.01 17.95 -1.80
CA ILE A 130 -2.09 17.15 -1.19
C ILE A 130 -1.81 15.67 -1.52
N PRO A 131 -1.09 14.94 -0.64
CA PRO A 131 -0.78 13.53 -0.87
C PRO A 131 -2.02 12.66 -0.65
N SER A 132 -2.45 11.95 -1.70
CA SER A 132 -3.65 11.11 -1.72
C SER A 132 -3.69 10.04 -0.61
N ILE A 133 -2.54 9.47 -0.25
CA ILE A 133 -2.42 8.50 0.85
C ILE A 133 -2.72 9.11 2.23
N LEU A 134 -2.40 10.38 2.45
CA LEU A 134 -2.67 11.05 3.73
C LEU A 134 -4.16 11.40 3.86
N VAL A 135 -4.80 11.82 2.75
CA VAL A 135 -6.25 12.04 2.67
C VAL A 135 -7.01 10.71 2.83
N HIS A 136 -6.50 9.62 2.28
CA HIS A 136 -7.02 8.26 2.47
C HIS A 136 -7.05 7.84 3.94
N HIS A 137 -5.93 7.99 4.67
CA HIS A 137 -5.86 7.62 6.08
C HIS A 137 -6.73 8.56 6.94
N PHE A 138 -6.79 9.86 6.61
CA PHE A 138 -7.64 10.82 7.32
C PHE A 138 -9.14 10.50 7.18
N LEU A 139 -9.61 10.17 5.96
CA LEU A 139 -10.99 9.75 5.73
C LEU A 139 -11.33 8.44 6.47
N LEU A 140 -10.42 7.46 6.45
CA LEU A 140 -10.60 6.21 7.19
C LEU A 140 -10.68 6.47 8.70
N LEU A 141 -9.78 7.28 9.25
CA LEU A 141 -9.75 7.61 10.68
C LEU A 141 -11.02 8.30 11.17
N ILE A 142 -11.60 9.24 10.41
CA ILE A 142 -12.87 9.88 10.77
C ILE A 142 -13.99 8.83 10.84
N CYS A 143 -14.13 8.01 9.79
CA CYS A 143 -15.15 6.96 9.72
C CYS A 143 -14.98 5.91 10.82
N PHE A 144 -13.75 5.44 11.05
CA PHE A 144 -13.43 4.40 12.04
C PHE A 144 -13.64 4.92 13.47
N THR A 145 -13.19 6.13 13.76
CA THR A 145 -13.36 6.73 15.10
C THR A 145 -14.84 6.94 15.42
N LEU A 146 -15.67 7.41 14.47
CA LEU A 146 -17.11 7.54 14.71
C LEU A 146 -17.78 6.18 14.92
N ALA A 147 -17.48 5.18 14.07
CA ALA A 147 -18.05 3.84 14.17
C ALA A 147 -17.69 3.13 15.49
N LEU A 148 -16.43 3.26 15.94
CA LEU A 148 -15.98 2.74 17.24
C LEU A 148 -16.57 3.50 18.43
N TYR A 149 -16.77 4.81 18.31
CA TYR A 149 -17.42 5.64 19.34
C TYR A 149 -18.93 5.34 19.46
N ARG A 150 -19.62 5.14 18.33
CA ARG A 150 -21.06 4.85 18.28
C ARG A 150 -21.40 3.36 18.40
N ASN A 151 -20.44 2.47 18.18
CA ASN A 151 -20.63 1.02 18.08
C ASN A 151 -21.66 0.60 17.01
N VAL A 152 -21.64 1.29 15.86
CA VAL A 152 -22.45 0.99 14.66
C VAL A 152 -21.57 1.01 13.41
N THR A 153 -22.07 0.46 12.30
CA THR A 153 -21.42 0.37 10.97
C THR A 153 -20.04 -0.30 10.91
N ILE A 154 -19.57 -0.89 12.02
CA ILE A 154 -18.30 -1.62 12.13
C ILE A 154 -18.14 -2.66 11.01
N ASN A 155 -19.20 -3.40 10.68
CA ASN A 155 -19.16 -4.42 9.63
C ASN A 155 -19.08 -3.83 8.21
N TYR A 156 -19.73 -2.68 7.93
CA TYR A 156 -19.48 -1.93 6.68
C TYR A 156 -18.00 -1.50 6.57
N LEU A 157 -17.35 -1.12 7.67
CA LEU A 157 -15.93 -0.73 7.65
C LEU A 157 -14.98 -1.93 7.48
N ILE A 158 -15.30 -3.10 8.05
CA ILE A 158 -14.60 -4.36 7.72
C ILE A 158 -14.70 -4.67 6.21
N LEU A 159 -15.84 -4.38 5.58
CA LEU A 159 -15.96 -4.48 4.12
C LEU A 159 -15.10 -3.44 3.37
N THR A 160 -14.91 -2.22 3.90
CA THR A 160 -13.95 -1.27 3.30
C THR A 160 -12.50 -1.76 3.44
N LEU A 161 -12.14 -2.37 4.57
CA LEU A 161 -10.79 -2.90 4.83
C LEU A 161 -10.39 -4.08 3.93
N ILE A 162 -11.31 -4.63 3.12
CA ILE A 162 -10.97 -5.50 1.98
C ILE A 162 -9.94 -4.79 1.08
N CYS A 163 -9.92 -3.45 0.98
CA CYS A 163 -8.96 -2.71 0.16
C CYS A 163 -7.49 -2.86 0.58
N GLU A 164 -7.20 -3.36 1.78
CA GLU A 164 -5.84 -3.66 2.25
C GLU A 164 -5.25 -4.90 1.57
N LEU A 165 -6.07 -5.80 1.02
CA LEU A 165 -5.59 -6.89 0.16
C LEU A 165 -4.83 -6.35 -1.06
N HIS A 166 -5.14 -5.13 -1.52
CA HIS A 166 -4.40 -4.46 -2.58
C HIS A 166 -3.17 -3.70 -2.07
N SER A 167 -3.21 -3.11 -0.86
CA SER A 167 -2.08 -2.34 -0.33
C SER A 167 -0.85 -3.24 -0.10
N ILE A 168 -1.02 -4.50 0.30
CA ILE A 168 0.06 -5.51 0.37
C ILE A 168 0.92 -5.50 -0.91
N PHE A 169 0.29 -5.59 -2.09
CA PHE A 169 1.01 -5.63 -3.37
C PHE A 169 1.70 -4.30 -3.68
N LEU A 170 1.12 -3.17 -3.27
CA LEU A 170 1.76 -1.85 -3.39
C LEU A 170 2.98 -1.74 -2.48
N HIS A 171 2.89 -2.18 -1.22
CA HIS A 171 3.99 -2.10 -0.25
C HIS A 171 5.14 -3.04 -0.60
N VAL A 172 4.88 -4.31 -0.95
CA VAL A 172 5.90 -5.25 -1.45
C VAL A 172 6.67 -4.66 -2.63
N ARG A 173 5.95 -4.08 -3.60
CA ARG A 173 6.52 -3.44 -4.78
C ARG A 173 7.31 -2.16 -4.44
N LYS A 174 6.82 -1.34 -3.51
CA LYS A 174 7.48 -0.12 -3.03
C LYS A 174 8.83 -0.48 -2.38
N LEU A 175 8.84 -1.46 -1.46
CA LEU A 175 10.06 -2.00 -0.83
C LEU A 175 11.04 -2.61 -1.83
N ARG A 176 10.58 -3.44 -2.77
CA ARG A 176 11.43 -4.03 -3.81
C ARG A 176 12.11 -2.95 -4.66
N ARG A 177 11.38 -1.89 -5.03
CA ARG A 177 11.93 -0.76 -5.80
C ARG A 177 12.93 0.08 -5.00
N MET A 178 12.75 0.21 -3.68
CA MET A 178 13.72 0.83 -2.76
C MET A 178 15.00 0.01 -2.63
N ALA A 179 14.88 -1.32 -2.53
CA ALA A 179 16.02 -2.24 -2.49
C ALA A 179 16.82 -2.32 -3.81
N GLY A 180 16.49 -1.49 -4.81
CA GLY A 180 17.19 -1.42 -6.09
C GLY A 180 16.87 -2.55 -7.07
N VAL A 181 16.00 -3.50 -6.70
CA VAL A 181 15.66 -4.66 -7.54
C VAL A 181 14.67 -4.24 -8.62
N ARG A 182 15.22 -3.80 -9.76
CA ARG A 182 14.49 -3.32 -10.94
C ARG A 182 14.51 -4.29 -12.13
N ASP A 183 14.85 -5.56 -11.93
CA ASP A 183 15.07 -6.56 -13.00
C ASP A 183 13.79 -6.89 -13.79
N THR A 184 13.41 -6.04 -14.75
CA THR A 184 12.11 -6.10 -15.48
C THR A 184 11.96 -7.32 -16.39
N LYS A 185 13.05 -8.00 -16.74
CA LYS A 185 13.04 -9.27 -17.50
C LYS A 185 12.50 -10.46 -16.69
N ASN A 186 12.27 -10.31 -15.37
CA ASN A 186 11.95 -11.42 -14.48
C ASN A 186 10.43 -11.68 -14.37
N LYS A 187 10.00 -12.96 -14.46
CA LYS A 187 8.58 -13.37 -14.43
C LYS A 187 7.82 -12.82 -13.22
N ILE A 188 8.50 -12.68 -12.09
CA ILE A 188 7.99 -12.14 -10.83
C ILE A 188 7.40 -10.73 -11.02
N VAL A 189 8.04 -9.86 -11.81
CA VAL A 189 7.56 -8.48 -12.05
C VAL A 189 6.21 -8.50 -12.78
N LYS A 190 6.05 -9.39 -13.77
CA LYS A 190 4.79 -9.56 -14.50
C LYS A 190 3.69 -10.15 -13.61
N MET A 191 4.02 -11.13 -12.75
CA MET A 191 3.08 -11.71 -11.80
C MET A 191 2.58 -10.69 -10.77
N GLU A 192 3.47 -9.89 -10.19
CA GLU A 192 3.08 -8.79 -9.29
C GLU A 192 2.15 -7.78 -9.97
N TRP A 193 2.40 -7.42 -11.23
CA TRP A 193 1.50 -6.53 -11.97
C TRP A 193 0.11 -7.15 -12.18
N VAL A 194 0.02 -8.42 -12.56
CA VAL A 194 -1.25 -9.12 -12.73
C VAL A 194 -2.02 -9.21 -11.41
N LEU A 195 -1.34 -9.58 -10.31
CA LEU A 195 -1.95 -9.65 -8.97
C LEU A 195 -2.37 -8.27 -8.45
N SER A 196 -1.55 -7.23 -8.69
CA SER A 196 -1.87 -5.84 -8.39
C SER A 196 -3.12 -5.36 -9.14
N TRP A 197 -3.28 -5.69 -10.42
CA TRP A 197 -4.47 -5.33 -11.19
C TRP A 197 -5.71 -6.13 -10.78
N MET A 198 -5.58 -7.45 -10.57
CA MET A 198 -6.67 -8.31 -10.09
C MET A 198 -7.21 -7.82 -8.74
N THR A 199 -6.32 -7.54 -7.78
CA THR A 199 -6.73 -7.02 -6.46
C THR A 199 -7.28 -5.60 -6.53
N PHE A 200 -6.79 -4.74 -7.44
CA PHE A 200 -7.36 -3.40 -7.64
C PHE A 200 -8.84 -3.48 -8.07
N PHE A 201 -9.18 -4.33 -9.04
CA PHE A 201 -10.56 -4.47 -9.49
C PHE A 201 -11.45 -5.19 -8.46
N ILE A 202 -10.97 -6.26 -7.82
CA ILE A 202 -11.78 -7.02 -6.86
C ILE A 202 -11.90 -6.27 -5.52
N ALA A 203 -10.76 -5.93 -4.91
CA ALA A 203 -10.68 -5.50 -3.52
C ALA A 203 -10.89 -4.00 -3.31
N ARG A 204 -10.86 -3.18 -4.38
CA ARG A 204 -11.20 -1.76 -4.34
C ARG A 204 -12.46 -1.43 -5.16
N PHE A 205 -12.53 -1.78 -6.44
CA PHE A 205 -13.74 -1.49 -7.23
C PHE A 205 -14.95 -2.34 -6.81
N GLY A 206 -14.82 -3.67 -6.79
CA GLY A 206 -15.92 -4.59 -6.45
C GLY A 206 -16.48 -4.37 -5.04
N SER A 207 -15.61 -4.30 -4.03
CA SER A 207 -15.97 -4.00 -2.64
C SER A 207 -16.66 -2.64 -2.49
N HIS A 208 -16.13 -1.57 -3.08
CA HIS A 208 -16.73 -0.24 -2.95
C HIS A 208 -18.07 -0.13 -3.68
N ILE A 209 -18.23 -0.78 -4.85
CA ILE A 209 -19.50 -0.84 -5.57
C ILE A 209 -20.56 -1.57 -4.73
N LEU A 210 -20.19 -2.71 -4.12
CA LEU A 210 -21.07 -3.46 -3.21
C LEU A 210 -21.52 -2.59 -2.03
N ILE A 211 -20.57 -1.96 -1.32
CA ILE A 211 -20.85 -1.11 -0.15
C ILE A 211 -21.72 0.09 -0.55
N THR A 212 -21.35 0.81 -1.62
CA THR A 212 -22.14 1.97 -2.11
C THR A 212 -23.55 1.55 -2.52
N THR A 213 -23.71 0.37 -3.15
CA THR A 213 -25.01 -0.15 -3.55
C THR A 213 -25.88 -0.53 -2.34
N LYS A 214 -25.32 -1.17 -1.31
CA LYS A 214 -26.05 -1.46 -0.06
C LYS A 214 -26.38 -0.16 0.68
N LEU A 215 -25.45 0.79 0.84
CA LEU A 215 -25.72 2.10 1.46
C LEU A 215 -26.87 2.87 0.78
N ILE A 216 -26.94 2.86 -0.56
CA ILE A 216 -28.03 3.53 -1.30
C ILE A 216 -29.35 2.75 -1.19
N ARG A 217 -29.32 1.42 -1.30
CA ARG A 217 -30.54 0.58 -1.20
C ARG A 217 -31.16 0.57 0.20
N ASP A 218 -30.31 0.58 1.21
CA ASP A 218 -30.71 0.56 2.62
C ASP A 218 -30.81 1.98 3.22
N ALA A 219 -30.63 3.05 2.42
CA ALA A 219 -30.60 4.44 2.88
C ALA A 219 -31.83 4.85 3.71
N ASN A 220 -33.00 4.26 3.42
CA ASN A 220 -34.25 4.48 4.14
C ASN A 220 -34.37 3.71 5.48
N LYS A 221 -33.45 2.80 5.76
CA LYS A 221 -33.34 2.06 7.04
C LYS A 221 -32.42 2.75 8.04
N PHE A 222 -31.49 3.59 7.56
CA PHE A 222 -30.68 4.44 8.43
C PHE A 222 -31.57 5.48 9.14
N GLY A 223 -31.32 5.70 10.43
CA GLY A 223 -31.98 6.77 11.19
C GLY A 223 -31.54 8.17 10.76
N THR A 224 -32.16 9.20 11.37
CA THR A 224 -31.88 10.63 11.13
C THR A 224 -30.53 11.13 11.68
N GLY A 225 -29.55 10.23 11.83
CA GLY A 225 -28.23 10.53 12.38
C GLY A 225 -27.19 10.90 11.32
N VAL A 226 -25.95 11.07 11.77
CA VAL A 226 -24.80 11.49 10.93
C VAL A 226 -24.12 10.32 10.21
N GLU A 227 -24.53 9.09 10.51
CA GLU A 227 -23.89 7.86 10.05
C GLU A 227 -24.03 7.66 8.53
N LEU A 228 -25.22 7.88 7.96
CA LEU A 228 -25.43 7.77 6.50
C LEU A 228 -24.73 8.91 5.71
N PRO A 229 -24.86 10.21 6.08
CA PRO A 229 -24.10 11.27 5.43
C PRO A 229 -22.58 11.05 5.46
N LEU A 230 -22.03 10.61 6.60
CA LEU A 230 -20.60 10.32 6.70
C LEU A 230 -20.19 9.09 5.88
N ALA A 231 -20.98 8.02 5.89
CA ALA A 231 -20.69 6.83 5.08
C ALA A 231 -20.70 7.15 3.57
N LEU A 232 -21.67 7.93 3.09
CA LEU A 232 -21.73 8.37 1.70
C LEU A 232 -20.56 9.30 1.34
N PHE A 233 -20.22 10.26 2.21
CA PHE A 233 -19.04 11.13 2.02
C PHE A 233 -17.73 10.34 1.98
N GLY A 234 -17.55 9.42 2.93
CA GLY A 234 -16.39 8.52 2.99
C GLY A 234 -16.27 7.68 1.72
N MET A 235 -17.34 7.02 1.27
CA MET A 235 -17.34 6.24 0.04
C MET A 235 -17.06 7.11 -1.21
N ALA A 236 -17.61 8.32 -1.28
CA ALA A 236 -17.33 9.24 -2.39
C ALA A 236 -15.85 9.66 -2.45
N GLY A 237 -15.27 10.08 -1.33
CA GLY A 237 -13.85 10.43 -1.24
C GLY A 237 -12.93 9.24 -1.53
N MET A 238 -13.25 8.07 -0.97
CA MET A 238 -12.51 6.82 -1.19
C MET A 238 -12.57 6.34 -2.65
N ASN A 239 -13.70 6.54 -3.35
CA ASN A 239 -13.81 6.25 -4.78
C ASN A 239 -12.98 7.21 -5.63
N LEU A 240 -12.98 8.51 -5.31
CA LEU A 240 -12.12 9.50 -5.98
C LEU A 240 -10.62 9.16 -5.81
N LEU A 241 -10.21 8.78 -4.60
CA LEU A 241 -8.83 8.37 -4.31
C LEU A 241 -8.44 7.07 -5.05
N ASN A 242 -9.36 6.12 -5.21
CA ASN A 242 -9.15 4.92 -6.04
C ASN A 242 -8.93 5.28 -7.52
N VAL A 243 -9.64 6.27 -8.07
CA VAL A 243 -9.41 6.75 -9.45
C VAL A 243 -8.00 7.33 -9.60
N PHE A 244 -7.55 8.18 -8.66
CA PHE A 244 -6.19 8.71 -8.69
C PHE A 244 -5.12 7.61 -8.59
N LEU A 245 -5.29 6.63 -7.70
CA LEU A 245 -4.39 5.47 -7.61
C LEU A 245 -4.36 4.66 -8.92
N GLY A 246 -5.51 4.45 -9.56
CA GLY A 246 -5.60 3.77 -10.86
C GLY A 246 -4.82 4.50 -11.97
N LEU A 247 -4.92 5.83 -12.03
CA LEU A 247 -4.15 6.66 -12.96
C LEU A 247 -2.64 6.58 -12.69
N ASP A 248 -2.21 6.57 -11.42
CA ASP A 248 -0.79 6.47 -11.08
C ASP A 248 -0.22 5.05 -11.27
N LEU A 249 -1.06 4.01 -11.12
CA LEU A 249 -0.73 2.65 -11.55
C LEU A 249 -0.55 2.58 -13.08
N LEU A 250 -1.44 3.15 -13.88
CA LEU A 250 -1.28 3.21 -15.35
C LEU A 250 0.03 3.92 -15.75
N LYS A 251 0.27 5.14 -15.24
CA LYS A 251 1.53 5.89 -15.46
C LYS A 251 2.76 5.11 -15.00
N ALA A 252 2.66 4.30 -13.94
CA ALA A 252 3.77 3.48 -13.45
C ALA A 252 3.98 2.20 -14.27
N CYS A 253 2.94 1.70 -14.96
CA CYS A 253 3.02 0.58 -15.89
C CYS A 253 3.70 1.01 -17.20
N GLU A 254 3.24 2.10 -17.80
CA GLU A 254 3.84 2.67 -19.01
C GLU A 254 5.33 2.94 -18.85
N ARG A 255 5.74 3.55 -17.72
CA ARG A 255 7.16 3.83 -17.43
C ARG A 255 8.00 2.55 -17.35
N GLU A 256 7.45 1.47 -16.81
CA GLU A 256 8.17 0.19 -16.68
C GLU A 256 8.24 -0.56 -18.02
N ILE A 257 7.21 -0.46 -18.87
CA ILE A 257 7.22 -0.96 -20.26
C ILE A 257 8.25 -0.17 -21.11
N LYS A 258 8.20 1.17 -21.08
CA LYS A 258 9.12 2.05 -21.83
C LYS A 258 10.58 1.79 -21.44
N ASN A 259 10.87 1.64 -20.13
CA ASN A 259 12.20 1.28 -19.66
C ASN A 259 12.65 -0.12 -20.13
N SER A 260 11.72 -1.10 -20.17
CA SER A 260 12.04 -2.45 -20.66
C SER A 260 12.42 -2.46 -22.14
N GLN A 261 11.73 -1.67 -22.97
CA GLN A 261 12.05 -1.50 -24.39
C GLN A 261 13.41 -0.81 -24.58
N GLN A 262 13.68 0.27 -23.83
CA GLN A 262 14.98 0.98 -23.88
C GLN A 262 16.16 0.13 -23.41
N GLN A 263 15.94 -0.88 -22.55
CA GLN A 263 16.97 -1.83 -22.15
C GLN A 263 17.17 -2.93 -23.21
N TYR A 264 16.09 -3.41 -23.83
CA TYR A 264 16.18 -4.39 -24.95
C TYR A 264 16.91 -3.82 -26.17
N HIS A 265 16.77 -2.53 -26.48
CA HIS A 265 17.51 -1.86 -27.55
C HIS A 265 18.97 -1.50 -27.19
N ARG A 266 19.52 -2.04 -26.09
CA ARG A 266 20.87 -1.75 -25.61
C ARG A 266 21.65 -3.00 -25.19
N ASP A 267 21.06 -4.18 -25.39
CA ASP A 267 21.67 -5.51 -25.25
C ASP A 267 21.86 -6.12 -26.66
#